data_AF-A0A0C2JEH9-F1
#
_entry.id   AF-A0A0C2JEH9-F1
#
_cell.length_a   1.000
_cell.length_b   1.000
_cell.length_c   1.000
_cell.angle_alpha   90.00
_cell.angle_beta   90.00
_cell.angle_gamma   90.00
#
_symmetry.space_group_name_H-M   'P 1'
#
loop_
_entity.id
_entity.type
_entity.pdbx_description
1 polymer ?
#
loop_
_entity_poly.entity_id
_entity_poly.type
_entity_poly.pdbx_seq_one_letter_code
_entity_poly.pdbx_strand_id
1 'polypeptide(L)'
;MLRGSSMVSACRIFASVLLMQLMVSLSLQYGRFPVSRQEMTDLMVRVITCSINRSATVSICSPYDFGDLLSDCVQSSVELGQDIDRSEVDKLYEGLIRLRVRPKTPPYHSEVFTAISDLVANHTSFDDMTSRWEAQLRSVSSKHYLPDHEYIQAYCYYTGMIESCHKETKIARVLFEGMESLVHARKVGSELVAAAMLSAEADRDSLIQSFIEAYKHIREGATGNIIPLLLRSIKSELSGNDEISHAINRSALIVYECVKILYRDGSDLEIEEVKKHLKLDPLEKIIKGPSSLSLAKVKADTLVLAKR
;
A
#
# COMPACT_ATOMS: atom_id res chain seq x y z
N MET A 1 -72.29 2.17 32.14
CA MET A 1 -71.38 1.03 32.41
C MET A 1 -70.01 1.39 31.89
N LEU A 2 -69.10 1.81 32.77
CA LEU A 2 -67.86 2.47 32.43
C LEU A 2 -66.72 1.47 32.24
N ARG A 3 -66.00 1.68 31.12
CA ARG A 3 -64.72 1.08 30.72
C ARG A 3 -63.69 1.24 31.85
N GLY A 4 -63.17 0.11 32.34
CA GLY A 4 -62.03 0.06 33.24
C GLY A 4 -60.98 -0.87 32.64
N SER A 5 -60.17 -0.36 31.71
CA SER A 5 -59.08 -1.15 31.14
C SER A 5 -57.87 -0.28 30.83
N SER A 6 -56.71 -0.73 31.33
CA SER A 6 -55.35 -0.55 30.78
C SER A 6 -54.33 0.41 31.41
N MET A 7 -54.59 1.10 32.53
CA MET A 7 -53.49 1.89 33.17
C MET A 7 -52.41 1.03 33.86
N VAL A 8 -52.71 -0.21 34.24
CA VAL A 8 -51.75 -1.10 34.94
C VAL A 8 -50.68 -1.65 33.99
N SER A 9 -50.91 -1.61 32.67
CA SER A 9 -49.97 -2.13 31.67
C SER A 9 -48.78 -1.19 31.43
N ALA A 10 -49.02 0.12 31.39
CA ALA A 10 -47.99 1.10 31.04
C ALA A 10 -46.92 1.25 32.13
N CYS A 11 -47.31 1.31 33.41
CA CYS A 11 -46.35 1.39 34.52
C CYS A 11 -45.47 0.15 34.63
N ARG A 12 -46.00 -1.05 34.36
CA ARG A 12 -45.21 -2.29 34.38
C ARG A 12 -44.19 -2.33 33.25
N ILE A 13 -44.59 -1.91 32.05
CA ILE A 13 -43.68 -1.81 30.90
C ILE A 13 -42.58 -0.78 31.21
N PHE A 14 -42.95 0.41 31.71
CA PHE A 14 -41.99 1.46 32.04
C PHE A 14 -41.01 1.03 33.14
N ALA A 15 -41.51 0.40 34.21
CA ALA A 15 -40.66 -0.13 35.27
C ALA A 15 -39.72 -1.24 34.76
N SER A 16 -40.19 -2.14 33.91
CA SER A 16 -39.34 -3.19 33.32
C SER A 16 -38.27 -2.64 32.37
N VAL A 17 -38.58 -1.60 31.59
CA VAL A 17 -37.61 -0.91 30.74
C VAL A 17 -36.57 -0.17 31.59
N LEU A 18 -37.01 0.53 32.64
CA LEU A 18 -36.10 1.25 33.54
C LEU A 18 -35.18 0.28 34.30
N LEU A 19 -35.70 -0.87 34.72
CA LEU A 19 -34.91 -1.91 35.40
C LEU A 19 -33.92 -2.57 34.43
N MET A 20 -34.31 -2.80 33.18
CA MET A 20 -33.38 -3.29 32.15
C MET A 20 -32.31 -2.24 31.81
N GLN A 21 -32.67 -0.95 31.72
CA GLN A 21 -31.69 0.12 31.53
C GLN A 21 -30.73 0.22 32.72
N LEU A 22 -31.23 0.19 33.96
CA LEU A 22 -30.40 0.18 35.16
C LEU A 22 -29.47 -1.03 35.23
N MET A 23 -29.98 -2.22 34.90
CA MET A 23 -29.17 -3.44 34.86
C MET A 23 -28.07 -3.34 33.80
N VAL A 24 -28.39 -2.86 32.59
CA VAL A 24 -27.41 -2.63 31.52
C VAL A 24 -26.37 -1.59 31.93
N SER A 25 -26.79 -0.48 32.55
CA SER A 25 -25.87 0.56 33.03
C SER A 25 -25.01 0.10 34.22
N LEU A 26 -25.49 -0.82 35.06
CA LEU A 26 -24.75 -1.39 36.19
C LEU A 26 -23.79 -2.50 35.76
N SER A 27 -24.06 -3.19 34.65
CA SER A 27 -23.16 -4.20 34.08
C SER A 27 -22.16 -3.64 33.07
N LEU A 28 -22.34 -2.39 32.62
CA LEU A 28 -21.38 -1.67 31.78
C LEU A 28 -20.15 -1.24 32.61
N GLN A 29 -19.03 -1.92 32.42
CA GLN A 29 -17.73 -1.46 32.87
C GLN A 29 -17.19 -0.46 31.85
N TYR A 30 -17.25 0.83 32.21
CA TYR A 30 -16.51 1.87 31.49
C TYR A 30 -15.02 1.63 31.66
N GLY A 31 -14.35 1.34 30.54
CA GLY A 31 -12.98 0.90 30.50
C GLY A 31 -12.08 1.80 29.66
N ARG A 32 -10.77 1.68 29.91
CA ARG A 32 -9.74 2.10 28.97
C ARG A 32 -9.43 0.94 28.03
N PHE A 33 -8.65 1.21 26.98
CA PHE A 33 -8.10 0.14 26.17
C PHE A 33 -7.35 -0.92 27.02
N PRO A 34 -7.33 -2.19 26.59
CA PRO A 34 -6.68 -3.28 27.32
C PRO A 34 -5.20 -2.99 27.58
N VAL A 35 -4.71 -3.35 28.76
CA VAL A 35 -3.30 -3.17 29.12
C VAL A 35 -2.44 -4.34 28.61
N SER A 36 -3.04 -5.53 28.46
CA SER A 36 -2.36 -6.69 27.90
C SER A 36 -2.11 -6.49 26.41
N ARG A 37 -0.86 -6.73 25.97
CA ARG A 37 -0.47 -6.67 24.56
C ARG A 37 -1.32 -7.59 23.68
N GLN A 38 -1.62 -8.79 24.16
CA GLN A 38 -2.38 -9.77 23.38
C GLN A 38 -3.85 -9.33 23.23
N GLU A 39 -4.48 -8.90 24.32
CA GLU A 39 -5.85 -8.38 24.31
C GLU A 39 -5.97 -7.13 23.44
N MET A 40 -4.99 -6.23 23.50
CA MET A 40 -4.91 -5.06 22.62
C MET A 40 -4.76 -5.47 21.16
N THR A 41 -3.87 -6.42 20.84
CA THR A 41 -3.72 -6.92 19.46
C THR A 41 -5.02 -7.50 18.94
N ASP A 42 -5.70 -8.33 19.74
CA ASP A 42 -6.97 -8.95 19.36
C ASP A 42 -8.09 -7.92 19.18
N LEU A 43 -8.18 -6.93 20.07
CA LEU A 43 -9.13 -5.82 19.93
C LEU A 43 -8.85 -5.04 18.64
N MET A 44 -7.61 -4.63 18.39
CA MET A 44 -7.26 -3.84 17.21
C MET A 44 -7.48 -4.61 15.90
N VAL A 45 -7.23 -5.93 15.88
CA VAL A 45 -7.60 -6.79 14.75
C VAL A 45 -9.10 -6.75 14.47
N ARG A 46 -9.95 -6.85 15.51
CA ARG A 46 -11.41 -6.75 15.35
C ARG A 46 -11.84 -5.36 14.87
N VAL A 47 -11.25 -4.30 15.41
CA VAL A 47 -11.52 -2.91 14.99
C VAL A 47 -11.16 -2.71 13.52
N ILE A 48 -9.97 -3.11 13.10
CA ILE A 48 -9.52 -3.00 11.70
C ILE A 48 -10.42 -3.82 10.78
N THR A 49 -10.75 -5.06 11.16
CA THR A 49 -11.66 -5.93 10.39
C THR A 49 -13.04 -5.29 10.23
N CYS A 50 -13.60 -4.74 11.31
CA CYS A 50 -14.86 -3.99 11.26
C CYS A 50 -14.75 -2.82 10.28
N SER A 51 -13.68 -2.04 10.36
CA SER A 51 -13.51 -0.86 9.50
C SER A 51 -13.36 -1.23 8.03
N ILE A 52 -12.63 -2.30 7.70
CA ILE A 52 -12.52 -2.82 6.33
C ILE A 52 -13.90 -3.22 5.80
N ASN A 53 -14.68 -3.97 6.59
CA ASN A 53 -15.99 -4.48 6.16
C ASN A 53 -17.06 -3.38 6.01
N ARG A 54 -16.94 -2.28 6.76
CA ARG A 54 -17.86 -1.14 6.69
C ARG A 54 -17.43 -0.05 5.71
N SER A 55 -16.15 -0.02 5.35
CA SER A 55 -15.59 0.97 4.44
C SER A 55 -15.91 0.63 2.97
N ALA A 56 -17.11 0.98 2.50
CA ALA A 56 -17.39 1.03 1.06
C ALA A 56 -16.78 2.28 0.39
N THR A 57 -16.54 3.36 1.16
CA THR A 57 -16.14 4.68 0.63
C THR A 57 -14.96 5.34 1.37
N VAL A 58 -14.72 5.03 2.66
CA VAL A 58 -13.71 5.70 3.50
C VAL A 58 -12.73 4.68 4.08
N SER A 59 -11.57 4.53 3.46
CA SER A 59 -10.50 3.64 3.95
C SER A 59 -10.06 4.06 5.35
N ILE A 60 -9.87 3.10 6.27
CA ILE A 60 -9.26 3.35 7.59
C ILE A 60 -7.87 3.98 7.46
N CYS A 61 -7.22 3.85 6.30
CA CYS A 61 -5.94 4.47 5.97
C CYS A 61 -6.04 5.89 5.40
N SER A 62 -7.25 6.39 5.10
CA SER A 62 -7.51 7.75 4.64
C SER A 62 -7.33 8.78 5.76
N PRO A 63 -6.62 9.90 5.54
CA PRO A 63 -6.44 10.94 6.55
C PRO A 63 -7.73 11.68 6.94
N TYR A 64 -8.85 11.48 6.24
CA TYR A 64 -10.09 12.23 6.47
C TYR A 64 -11.28 11.31 6.76
N ASP A 65 -12.22 11.83 7.55
CA ASP A 65 -13.60 11.35 7.73
C ASP A 65 -13.77 9.89 8.22
N PHE A 66 -12.76 9.32 8.88
CA PHE A 66 -12.87 7.97 9.45
C PHE A 66 -13.11 7.95 10.97
N GLY A 67 -13.23 9.11 11.63
CA GLY A 67 -13.41 9.20 13.09
C GLY A 67 -14.67 8.51 13.59
N ASP A 68 -15.82 8.77 12.94
CA ASP A 68 -17.10 8.13 13.27
C ASP A 68 -17.05 6.62 13.00
N LEU A 69 -16.45 6.22 11.87
CA LEU A 69 -16.23 4.81 11.53
C LEU A 69 -15.37 4.10 12.57
N LEU A 70 -14.29 4.75 13.02
CA LEU A 70 -13.39 4.21 14.04
C LEU A 70 -14.14 4.06 15.36
N SER A 71 -14.90 5.07 15.77
CA SER A 71 -15.72 5.03 17.00
C SER A 71 -16.70 3.86 16.98
N ASP A 72 -17.47 3.73 15.91
CA ASP A 72 -18.43 2.63 15.76
C ASP A 72 -17.75 1.25 15.76
N CYS A 73 -16.57 1.14 15.14
CA CYS A 73 -15.83 -0.11 15.09
C CYS A 73 -15.15 -0.47 16.40
N VAL A 74 -14.67 0.50 17.18
CA VAL A 74 -14.21 0.26 18.55
C VAL A 74 -15.35 -0.25 19.40
N GLN A 75 -16.49 0.43 19.37
CA GLN A 75 -17.67 0.08 20.18
C GLN A 75 -18.28 -1.28 19.83
N SER A 76 -18.20 -1.69 18.57
CA SER A 76 -18.66 -3.03 18.16
C SER A 76 -17.63 -4.14 18.38
N SER A 77 -16.38 -3.81 18.71
CA SER A 77 -15.28 -4.77 18.86
C SER A 77 -14.90 -5.09 20.31
N VAL A 78 -15.42 -4.33 21.27
CA VAL A 78 -15.27 -4.59 22.71
C VAL A 78 -16.16 -5.75 23.15
N GLU A 79 -15.80 -6.39 24.27
CA GLU A 79 -16.59 -7.51 24.81
C GLU A 79 -17.94 -7.02 25.37
N LEU A 80 -18.93 -7.91 25.43
CA LEU A 80 -20.24 -7.59 25.99
C LEU A 80 -20.11 -7.10 27.44
N GLY A 81 -20.64 -5.90 27.71
CA GLY A 81 -20.55 -5.26 29.03
C GLY A 81 -19.32 -4.38 29.21
N GLN A 82 -18.44 -4.27 28.21
CA GLN A 82 -17.38 -3.28 28.16
C GLN A 82 -17.78 -2.10 27.27
N ASP A 83 -17.34 -0.90 27.64
CA ASP A 83 -17.45 0.30 26.83
C ASP A 83 -16.13 1.06 26.92
N ILE A 84 -15.58 1.49 25.79
CA ILE A 84 -14.39 2.33 25.74
C ILE A 84 -14.84 3.78 25.65
N ASP A 85 -14.41 4.60 26.61
CA ASP A 85 -14.76 6.02 26.62
C ASP A 85 -14.43 6.68 25.27
N ARG A 86 -15.38 7.45 24.74
CA ARG A 86 -15.21 8.22 23.51
C ARG A 86 -13.95 9.07 23.55
N SER A 87 -13.58 9.59 24.72
CA SER A 87 -12.34 10.38 24.87
C SER A 87 -11.06 9.58 24.55
N GLU A 88 -11.05 8.26 24.74
CA GLU A 88 -9.94 7.39 24.37
C GLU A 88 -9.93 7.10 22.86
N VAL A 89 -11.10 6.94 22.25
CA VAL A 89 -11.23 6.83 20.78
C VAL A 89 -10.77 8.11 20.10
N ASP A 90 -11.12 9.28 20.64
CA ASP A 90 -10.68 10.57 20.10
C ASP A 90 -9.15 10.70 20.19
N LYS A 91 -8.51 10.22 21.28
CA LYS A 91 -7.04 10.18 21.39
C LYS A 91 -6.41 9.24 20.35
N LEU A 92 -7.02 8.08 20.11
CA LEU A 92 -6.60 7.14 19.07
C LEU A 92 -6.65 7.80 17.69
N TYR A 93 -7.76 8.47 17.37
CA TYR A 93 -7.95 9.21 16.13
C TYR A 93 -6.93 10.34 15.96
N GLU A 94 -6.75 11.18 16.98
CA GLU A 94 -5.77 12.27 16.98
C GLU A 94 -4.33 11.78 16.80
N GLY A 95 -3.97 10.65 17.43
CA GLY A 95 -2.68 10.00 17.24
C GLY A 95 -2.44 9.61 15.78
N LEU A 96 -3.46 9.05 15.12
CA LEU A 96 -3.40 8.69 13.70
C LEU A 96 -3.26 9.89 12.79
N ILE A 97 -4.06 10.94 13.01
CA ILE A 97 -3.98 12.17 12.20
C ILE A 97 -2.58 12.79 12.29
N ARG A 98 -2.00 12.86 13.48
CA ARG A 98 -0.64 13.40 13.67
C ARG A 98 0.42 12.63 12.89
N LEU A 99 0.35 11.29 12.90
CA LEU A 99 1.27 10.45 12.12
C LEU A 99 1.07 10.60 10.62
N ARG A 100 -0.16 10.86 10.15
CA ARG A 100 -0.45 11.05 8.72
C ARG A 100 0.00 12.41 8.19
N VAL A 101 -0.11 13.46 8.99
CA VAL A 101 0.36 14.81 8.61
C VAL A 101 1.89 14.85 8.50
N ARG A 102 2.59 14.02 9.28
CA ARG A 102 4.05 13.91 9.26
C ARG A 102 4.46 12.45 9.24
N PRO A 103 4.31 11.77 8.10
CA PRO A 103 4.64 10.36 8.00
C PRO A 103 6.12 10.16 8.31
N LYS A 104 6.39 9.12 9.08
CA LYS A 104 7.73 8.67 9.42
C LYS A 104 7.81 7.18 9.18
N THR A 105 8.94 6.73 8.66
CA THR A 105 9.28 5.32 8.54
C THR A 105 9.09 4.65 9.90
N PRO A 106 8.18 3.67 10.02
CA PRO A 106 7.92 3.04 11.29
C PRO A 106 9.10 2.15 11.71
N PRO A 107 9.28 1.92 13.02
CA PRO A 107 10.37 1.08 13.54
C PRO A 107 10.28 -0.38 13.06
N TYR A 108 9.08 -0.84 12.69
CA TYR A 108 8.81 -2.18 12.15
C TYR A 108 8.91 -2.29 10.62
N HIS A 109 9.52 -1.31 9.95
CA HIS A 109 9.70 -1.32 8.50
C HIS A 109 10.38 -2.60 8.00
N SER A 110 11.46 -3.03 8.64
CA SER A 110 12.25 -4.19 8.21
C SER A 110 11.44 -5.49 8.25
N GLU A 111 10.58 -5.67 9.26
CA GLU A 111 9.71 -6.84 9.41
C GLU A 111 8.62 -6.87 8.34
N VAL A 112 7.99 -5.73 8.07
CA VAL A 112 6.99 -5.58 7.01
C VAL A 112 7.64 -5.79 5.64
N PHE A 113 8.77 -5.15 5.39
CA PHE A 113 9.54 -5.28 4.17
C PHE A 113 9.91 -6.74 3.90
N THR A 114 10.47 -7.43 4.89
CA THR A 114 10.89 -8.84 4.74
C THR A 114 9.70 -9.73 4.43
N ALA A 115 8.59 -9.58 5.16
CA ALA A 115 7.39 -10.38 4.94
C ALA A 115 6.84 -10.21 3.51
N ILE A 116 6.72 -8.97 3.01
CA ILE A 116 6.23 -8.72 1.65
C ILE A 116 7.26 -9.22 0.62
N SER A 117 8.55 -9.02 0.88
CA SER A 117 9.64 -9.49 0.02
C SER A 117 9.64 -11.01 -0.17
N ASP A 118 9.30 -11.76 0.87
CA ASP A 118 9.12 -13.22 0.83
C ASP A 118 7.86 -13.62 0.05
N LEU A 119 6.75 -12.90 0.22
CA LEU A 119 5.52 -13.15 -0.54
C LEU A 119 5.70 -12.89 -2.03
N VAL A 120 6.42 -11.82 -2.40
CA VAL A 120 6.75 -11.49 -3.79
C VAL A 120 7.68 -12.55 -4.39
N ALA A 121 8.69 -12.99 -3.63
CA ALA A 121 9.59 -14.06 -4.08
C ALA A 121 8.87 -15.39 -4.33
N ASN A 122 7.77 -15.63 -3.60
CA ASN A 122 6.92 -16.81 -3.76
C ASN A 122 5.80 -16.63 -4.80
N HIS A 123 5.81 -15.54 -5.59
CA HIS A 123 4.77 -15.23 -6.57
C HIS A 123 3.34 -15.24 -6.00
N THR A 124 3.18 -14.81 -4.75
CA THR A 124 1.86 -14.72 -4.10
C THR A 124 1.03 -13.64 -4.82
N SER A 125 -0.27 -13.86 -5.02
CA SER A 125 -1.14 -12.85 -5.63
C SER A 125 -1.30 -11.64 -4.71
N PHE A 126 -1.57 -10.45 -5.26
CA PHE A 126 -1.78 -9.25 -4.43
C PHE A 126 -2.99 -9.37 -3.50
N ASP A 127 -4.05 -10.08 -3.93
CA ASP A 127 -5.21 -10.35 -3.09
C ASP A 127 -4.84 -11.24 -1.90
N ASP A 128 -4.07 -12.30 -2.14
CA ASP A 128 -3.57 -13.18 -1.09
C ASP A 128 -2.59 -12.46 -0.15
N MET A 129 -1.73 -11.58 -0.68
CA MET A 129 -0.87 -10.71 0.14
C MET A 129 -1.73 -9.83 1.04
N THR A 130 -2.74 -9.16 0.48
CA THR A 130 -3.62 -8.27 1.23
C THR A 130 -4.34 -9.01 2.35
N SER A 131 -4.79 -10.25 2.12
CA SER A 131 -5.44 -11.06 3.15
C SER A 131 -4.53 -11.47 4.33
N ARG A 132 -3.19 -11.34 4.20
CA ARG A 132 -2.22 -11.72 5.23
C ARG A 132 -1.94 -10.61 6.24
N TRP A 133 -2.61 -9.47 6.14
CA TRP A 133 -2.39 -8.32 7.02
C TRP A 133 -2.51 -8.67 8.50
N GLU A 134 -3.46 -9.54 8.90
CA GLU A 134 -3.67 -9.90 10.29
C GLU A 134 -2.46 -10.68 10.85
N ALA A 135 -2.01 -11.70 10.11
CA ALA A 135 -0.84 -12.48 10.49
C ALA A 135 0.41 -11.58 10.60
N GLN A 136 0.54 -10.60 9.70
CA GLN A 136 1.64 -9.66 9.76
C GLN A 136 1.54 -8.70 10.95
N LEU A 137 0.34 -8.18 11.25
CA LEU A 137 0.13 -7.30 12.40
C LEU A 137 0.47 -8.01 13.71
N ARG A 138 0.03 -9.26 13.87
CA ARG A 138 0.36 -10.11 15.03
C ARG A 138 1.86 -10.40 15.11
N SER A 139 2.52 -10.64 13.98
CA SER A 139 3.98 -10.80 13.91
C SER A 139 4.71 -9.55 14.39
N VAL A 140 4.29 -8.37 13.92
CA VAL A 140 4.85 -7.07 14.35
C VAL A 140 4.62 -6.85 15.85
N SER A 141 3.40 -7.01 16.35
CA SER A 141 3.08 -6.77 17.77
C SER A 141 3.78 -7.77 18.71
N SER A 142 4.10 -8.98 18.23
CA SER A 142 4.90 -9.93 19.02
C SER A 142 6.34 -9.43 19.26
N LYS A 143 6.91 -8.68 18.31
CA LYS A 143 8.31 -8.21 18.34
C LYS A 143 8.44 -6.78 18.87
N HIS A 144 7.44 -5.94 18.63
CA HIS A 144 7.44 -4.53 18.96
C HIS A 144 6.35 -4.20 19.96
N TYR A 145 6.64 -3.28 20.89
CA TYR A 145 5.57 -2.67 21.67
C TYR A 145 4.87 -1.64 20.79
N LEU A 146 3.62 -1.90 20.45
CA LEU A 146 2.77 -0.98 19.69
C LEU A 146 1.79 -0.28 20.66
N PRO A 147 1.88 1.05 20.81
CA PRO A 147 0.78 1.88 21.29
C PRO A 147 -0.47 1.74 20.40
N ASP A 148 -1.62 2.10 20.94
CA ASP A 148 -2.96 1.84 20.37
C ASP A 148 -3.07 2.27 18.89
N HIS A 149 -2.65 3.50 18.58
CA HIS A 149 -2.69 4.06 17.23
C HIS A 149 -1.66 3.43 16.28
N GLU A 150 -0.58 2.84 16.78
CA GLU A 150 0.43 2.21 15.95
C GLU A 150 -0.04 0.89 15.34
N TYR A 151 -1.09 0.24 15.87
CA TYR A 151 -1.69 -0.94 15.23
C TYR A 151 -2.33 -0.61 13.89
N ILE A 152 -3.12 0.48 13.85
CA ILE A 152 -3.72 0.96 12.60
C ILE A 152 -2.64 1.50 11.67
N GLN A 153 -1.60 2.16 12.21
CA GLN A 153 -0.43 2.55 11.41
C GLN A 153 0.26 1.33 10.79
N ALA A 154 0.47 0.25 11.54
CA ALA A 154 1.13 -0.95 11.05
C ALA A 154 0.32 -1.64 9.95
N TYR A 155 -1.00 -1.72 10.10
CA TYR A 155 -1.90 -2.17 9.04
C TYR A 155 -1.77 -1.29 7.78
N CYS A 156 -1.90 0.03 7.92
CA CYS A 156 -1.83 0.93 6.77
C CYS A 156 -0.45 0.95 6.10
N TYR A 157 0.62 0.78 6.88
CA TYR A 157 1.98 0.67 6.36
C TYR A 157 2.16 -0.61 5.54
N TYR A 158 1.66 -1.75 6.03
CA TYR A 158 1.64 -3.02 5.31
C TYR A 158 0.88 -2.90 3.98
N THR A 159 -0.36 -2.40 4.03
CA THR A 159 -1.22 -2.25 2.86
C THR A 159 -0.60 -1.28 1.84
N GLY A 160 -0.10 -0.13 2.28
CA GLY A 160 0.56 0.84 1.39
C GLY A 160 1.81 0.28 0.71
N MET A 161 2.56 -0.61 1.37
CA MET A 161 3.69 -1.30 0.73
C MET A 161 3.24 -2.30 -0.34
N ILE A 162 2.15 -3.03 -0.10
CA ILE A 162 1.55 -3.92 -1.11
C ILE A 162 1.02 -3.11 -2.30
N GLU A 163 0.28 -2.03 -2.04
CA GLU A 163 -0.25 -1.14 -3.07
C GLU A 163 0.87 -0.54 -3.93
N SER A 164 2.00 -0.16 -3.30
CA SER A 164 3.18 0.30 -4.03
C SER A 164 3.73 -0.79 -4.95
N CYS A 165 3.86 -2.02 -4.47
CA CYS A 165 4.28 -3.15 -5.30
C CYS A 165 3.32 -3.38 -6.48
N HIS A 166 2.01 -3.34 -6.22
CA HIS A 166 0.98 -3.54 -7.24
C HIS A 166 0.99 -2.43 -8.30
N LYS A 167 1.16 -1.18 -7.89
CA LYS A 167 1.33 -0.03 -8.79
C LYS A 167 2.52 -0.27 -9.73
N GLU A 168 3.68 -0.66 -9.18
CA GLU A 168 4.88 -0.91 -9.99
C GLU A 168 4.74 -2.08 -10.96
N THR A 169 4.12 -3.19 -10.53
CA THR A 169 3.86 -4.31 -11.45
C THR A 169 2.91 -3.92 -12.58
N LYS A 170 1.91 -3.08 -12.29
CA LYS A 170 0.98 -2.59 -13.31
C LYS A 170 1.71 -1.69 -14.32
N ILE A 171 2.55 -0.76 -13.85
CA ILE A 171 3.37 0.09 -14.72
C ILE A 171 4.27 -0.78 -15.61
N ALA A 172 4.95 -1.77 -15.03
CA ALA A 172 5.81 -2.67 -15.76
C ALA A 172 5.06 -3.50 -16.82
N ARG A 173 3.86 -4.00 -16.49
CA ARG A 173 3.01 -4.75 -17.43
C ARG A 173 2.53 -3.87 -18.60
N VAL A 174 2.03 -2.66 -18.31
CA VAL A 174 1.59 -1.72 -19.35
C VAL A 174 2.76 -1.37 -20.28
N LEU A 175 3.93 -1.09 -19.71
CA LEU A 175 5.14 -0.84 -20.48
C LEU A 175 5.53 -2.04 -21.36
N PHE A 176 5.44 -3.26 -20.84
CA PHE A 176 5.69 -4.48 -21.61
C PHE A 176 4.74 -4.60 -22.81
N GLU A 177 3.43 -4.45 -22.60
CA GLU A 177 2.40 -4.51 -23.65
C GLU A 177 2.61 -3.41 -24.72
N GLY A 178 2.99 -2.19 -24.28
CA GLY A 178 3.33 -1.09 -25.17
C GLY A 178 4.56 -1.38 -26.04
N MET A 179 5.60 -1.99 -25.46
CA MET A 179 6.80 -2.42 -26.20
C MET A 179 6.50 -3.55 -27.18
N GLU A 180 5.72 -4.55 -26.80
CA GLU A 180 5.29 -5.63 -27.70
C GLU A 180 4.50 -5.07 -28.89
N SER A 181 3.57 -4.16 -28.62
CA SER A 181 2.78 -3.49 -29.65
C SER A 181 3.65 -2.72 -30.64
N LEU A 182 4.67 -2.00 -30.15
CA LEU A 182 5.64 -1.30 -30.98
C LEU A 182 6.47 -2.25 -31.85
N VAL A 183 7.01 -3.32 -31.25
CA VAL A 183 7.80 -4.33 -31.96
C VAL A 183 6.95 -5.00 -33.05
N HIS A 184 5.70 -5.33 -32.73
CA HIS A 184 4.76 -5.91 -33.69
C HIS A 184 4.45 -4.95 -34.84
N ALA A 185 4.07 -3.70 -34.55
CA ALA A 185 3.76 -2.68 -35.55
C ALA A 185 4.90 -2.49 -36.55
N ARG A 186 6.15 -2.51 -36.08
CA ARG A 186 7.35 -2.42 -36.93
C ARG A 186 7.55 -3.63 -37.82
N LYS A 187 7.32 -4.84 -37.27
CA LYS A 187 7.50 -6.09 -38.00
C LYS A 187 6.53 -6.22 -39.17
N VAL A 188 5.29 -5.75 -39.00
CA VAL A 188 4.25 -5.80 -40.04
C VAL A 188 4.26 -4.57 -40.97
N GLY A 189 5.15 -3.61 -40.74
CA GLY A 189 5.22 -2.36 -41.53
C GLY A 189 3.98 -1.48 -41.37
N SER A 190 3.39 -1.43 -40.17
CA SER A 190 2.17 -0.68 -39.88
C SER A 190 2.38 0.84 -39.95
N GLU A 191 1.38 1.57 -40.42
CA GLU A 191 1.33 3.04 -40.34
C GLU A 191 1.23 3.53 -38.88
N LEU A 192 0.85 2.65 -37.94
CA LEU A 192 0.70 2.96 -36.52
C LEU A 192 2.03 2.97 -35.74
N VAL A 193 3.18 2.72 -36.38
CA VAL A 193 4.48 2.71 -35.69
C VAL A 193 4.74 4.01 -34.93
N ALA A 194 4.43 5.17 -35.52
CA ALA A 194 4.63 6.45 -34.86
C ALA A 194 3.77 6.60 -33.58
N ALA A 195 2.51 6.16 -33.63
CA ALA A 195 1.62 6.18 -32.46
C ALA A 195 2.09 5.20 -31.38
N ALA A 196 2.52 3.99 -31.77
CA ALA A 196 3.05 3.00 -30.84
C ALA A 196 4.36 3.48 -30.18
N MET A 197 5.22 4.21 -30.90
CA MET A 197 6.42 4.82 -30.32
C MET A 197 6.09 5.86 -29.27
N LEU A 198 5.11 6.74 -29.53
CA LEU A 198 4.66 7.75 -28.56
C LEU A 198 4.06 7.11 -27.30
N SER A 199 3.26 6.06 -27.47
CA SER A 199 2.72 5.29 -26.33
C SER A 199 3.84 4.67 -25.49
N ALA A 200 4.78 3.99 -26.12
CA ALA A 200 5.90 3.33 -25.44
C ALA A 200 6.80 4.33 -24.69
N GLU A 201 6.98 5.55 -25.23
CA GLU A 201 7.69 6.64 -24.54
C GLU A 201 6.91 7.14 -23.32
N ALA A 202 5.58 7.30 -23.43
CA ALA A 202 4.73 7.71 -22.29
C ALA A 202 4.70 6.66 -21.16
N ASP A 203 4.69 5.37 -21.52
CA ASP A 203 4.74 4.28 -20.55
C ASP A 203 6.11 4.24 -19.83
N ARG A 204 7.21 4.51 -20.57
CA ARG A 204 8.55 4.67 -20.00
C ARG A 204 8.62 5.87 -19.06
N ASP A 205 8.00 6.99 -19.42
CA ASP A 205 7.93 8.18 -18.57
C ASP A 205 7.17 7.89 -17.27
N SER A 206 6.13 7.06 -17.33
CA SER A 206 5.40 6.59 -16.13
C SER A 206 6.28 5.76 -15.19
N LEU A 207 7.14 4.89 -15.74
CA LEU A 207 8.16 4.18 -14.96
C LEU A 207 9.12 5.17 -14.29
N ILE A 208 9.64 6.16 -15.02
CA ILE A 208 10.54 7.17 -14.46
C ILE A 208 9.88 7.94 -13.32
N GLN A 209 8.66 8.43 -13.54
CA GLN A 209 7.89 9.17 -12.55
C GLN A 209 7.68 8.37 -11.27
N SER A 210 7.34 7.09 -11.39
CA SER A 210 7.10 6.22 -10.24
C SER A 210 8.33 6.06 -9.33
N PHE A 211 9.53 5.93 -9.92
CA PHE A 211 10.78 5.87 -9.16
C PHE A 211 11.17 7.22 -8.55
N ILE A 212 10.85 8.34 -9.22
CA ILE A 212 11.02 9.69 -8.63
C ILE A 212 10.16 9.82 -7.37
N GLU A 213 8.86 9.47 -7.46
CA GLU A 213 7.92 9.52 -6.34
C GLU A 213 8.36 8.61 -5.18
N ALA A 214 8.71 7.35 -5.48
CA ALA A 214 9.18 6.40 -4.47
C ALA A 214 10.44 6.91 -3.76
N TYR A 215 11.40 7.47 -4.50
CA TYR A 215 12.62 8.00 -3.91
C TYR A 215 12.36 9.27 -3.09
N LYS A 216 11.47 10.17 -3.54
CA LYS A 216 11.03 11.33 -2.77
C LYS A 216 10.46 10.91 -1.41
N HIS A 217 9.55 9.93 -1.38
CA HIS A 217 8.99 9.42 -0.13
C HIS A 217 10.05 8.82 0.81
N ILE A 218 11.09 8.19 0.28
CA ILE A 218 12.23 7.70 1.08
C ILE A 218 13.02 8.87 1.66
N ARG A 219 13.31 9.90 0.86
CA ARG A 219 14.07 11.09 1.30
C ARG A 219 13.33 11.92 2.35
N GLU A 220 12.02 12.02 2.23
CA GLU A 220 11.15 12.69 3.20
C GLU A 220 10.93 11.85 4.46
N GLY A 221 11.40 10.59 4.47
CA GLY A 221 11.21 9.65 5.56
C GLY A 221 9.77 9.18 5.70
N ALA A 222 8.91 9.39 4.70
CA ALA A 222 7.54 8.92 4.69
C ALA A 222 7.47 7.39 4.59
N THR A 223 8.45 6.77 3.95
CA THR A 223 8.61 5.32 3.88
C THR A 223 10.07 4.91 4.04
N GLY A 224 10.32 3.69 4.51
CA GLY A 224 11.66 3.09 4.49
C GLY A 224 12.11 2.77 3.07
N ASN A 225 13.33 2.27 2.89
CA ASN A 225 13.86 1.99 1.56
C ASN A 225 13.14 0.81 0.89
N ILE A 226 12.07 1.10 0.15
CA ILE A 226 11.24 0.10 -0.55
C ILE A 226 11.75 -0.25 -1.95
N ILE A 227 12.75 0.46 -2.49
CA ILE A 227 13.21 0.28 -3.87
C ILE A 227 13.58 -1.17 -4.21
N PRO A 228 14.33 -1.92 -3.36
CA PRO A 228 14.66 -3.30 -3.71
C PRO A 228 13.43 -4.21 -3.79
N LEU A 229 12.37 -3.88 -3.04
CA LEU A 229 11.10 -4.57 -3.12
C LEU A 229 10.37 -4.24 -4.43
N LEU A 230 10.30 -2.96 -4.83
CA LEU A 230 9.70 -2.54 -6.10
C LEU A 230 10.36 -3.23 -7.31
N LEU A 231 11.70 -3.22 -7.34
CA LEU A 231 12.48 -3.91 -8.39
C LEU A 231 12.21 -5.42 -8.41
N ARG A 232 12.05 -6.05 -7.24
CA ARG A 232 11.71 -7.47 -7.14
C ARG A 232 10.29 -7.74 -7.66
N SER A 233 9.34 -6.87 -7.35
CA SER A 233 7.96 -6.98 -7.84
C SER A 233 7.89 -6.87 -9.35
N ILE A 234 8.57 -5.89 -9.96
CA ILE A 234 8.70 -5.77 -11.43
C ILE A 234 9.27 -7.05 -12.04
N LYS A 235 10.34 -7.59 -11.44
CA LYS A 235 10.97 -8.82 -11.92
C LYS A 235 10.07 -10.06 -11.79
N SER A 236 9.31 -10.15 -10.72
CA SER A 236 8.35 -11.25 -10.50
C SER A 236 7.22 -11.21 -11.54
N GLU A 237 6.72 -10.02 -11.83
CA GLU A 237 5.70 -9.78 -12.84
C GLU A 237 6.20 -10.12 -14.25
N LEU A 238 7.38 -9.60 -14.61
CA LEU A 238 8.03 -9.84 -15.90
C LEU A 238 9.00 -11.03 -15.82
N SER A 239 8.48 -12.19 -15.38
CA SER A 239 9.27 -13.42 -15.23
C SER A 239 9.69 -14.08 -16.56
N GLY A 240 9.18 -13.57 -17.69
CA GLY A 240 9.56 -14.00 -19.03
C GLY A 240 11.05 -13.81 -19.31
N ASN A 241 11.66 -14.80 -19.95
CA ASN A 241 13.06 -14.72 -20.42
C ASN A 241 13.15 -14.11 -21.83
N ASP A 242 12.30 -13.13 -22.12
CA ASP A 242 12.31 -12.37 -23.36
C ASP A 242 13.07 -11.05 -23.19
N GLU A 243 13.44 -10.44 -24.31
CA GLU A 243 14.27 -9.25 -24.29
C GLU A 243 13.58 -7.99 -23.79
N ILE A 244 12.26 -7.87 -23.99
CA ILE A 244 11.50 -6.72 -23.51
C ILE A 244 11.47 -6.76 -21.98
N SER A 245 11.16 -7.92 -21.39
CA SER A 245 11.24 -8.14 -19.94
C SER A 245 12.63 -7.80 -19.38
N HIS A 246 13.70 -8.25 -20.03
CA HIS A 246 15.07 -7.91 -19.62
C HIS A 246 15.39 -6.42 -19.74
N ALA A 247 14.92 -5.77 -20.80
CA ALA A 247 15.11 -4.34 -21.02
C ALA A 247 14.38 -3.50 -19.96
N ILE A 248 13.13 -3.86 -19.63
CA ILE A 248 12.35 -3.17 -18.58
C ILE A 248 13.03 -3.32 -17.23
N ASN A 249 13.38 -4.55 -16.82
CA ASN A 249 14.07 -4.80 -15.54
C ASN A 249 15.39 -4.02 -15.43
N ARG A 250 16.17 -3.98 -16.51
CA ARG A 250 17.43 -3.23 -16.54
C ARG A 250 17.20 -1.71 -16.55
N SER A 251 16.19 -1.24 -17.25
CA SER A 251 15.83 0.19 -17.29
C SER A 251 15.39 0.67 -15.91
N ALA A 252 14.53 -0.08 -15.21
CA ALA A 252 14.11 0.25 -13.84
C ALA A 252 15.31 0.45 -12.89
N LEU A 253 16.34 -0.42 -12.98
CA LEU A 253 17.58 -0.26 -12.22
C LEU A 253 18.35 1.01 -12.59
N ILE A 254 18.50 1.30 -13.88
CA ILE A 254 19.21 2.50 -14.37
C ILE A 254 18.46 3.77 -13.94
N VAL A 255 17.13 3.79 -14.10
CA VAL A 255 16.26 4.87 -13.66
C VAL A 255 16.45 5.15 -12.18
N TYR A 256 16.37 4.12 -11.34
CA TYR A 256 16.59 4.28 -9.91
C TYR A 256 17.96 4.88 -9.58
N GLU A 257 19.04 4.36 -10.14
CA GLU A 257 20.39 4.88 -9.87
C GLU A 257 20.54 6.33 -10.37
N CYS A 258 19.95 6.68 -11.51
CA CYS A 258 19.92 8.05 -11.99
C CYS A 258 19.13 8.98 -11.05
N VAL A 259 17.92 8.58 -10.63
CA VAL A 259 17.11 9.34 -9.66
C VAL A 259 17.90 9.57 -8.38
N LYS A 260 18.52 8.52 -7.83
CA LYS A 260 19.32 8.60 -6.60
C LYS A 260 20.47 9.60 -6.70
N ILE A 261 21.14 9.68 -7.86
CA ILE A 261 22.27 10.61 -8.10
C ILE A 261 21.78 12.05 -8.32
N LEU A 262 20.66 12.22 -9.04
CA LEU A 262 20.17 13.53 -9.46
C LEU A 262 19.36 14.24 -8.38
N TYR A 263 18.70 13.49 -7.50
CA TYR A 263 17.86 14.06 -6.46
C TYR A 263 18.71 14.85 -5.46
N ARG A 264 18.53 16.17 -5.44
CA ARG A 264 19.20 17.12 -4.53
C ARG A 264 18.24 17.59 -3.45
N ASP A 265 18.77 17.91 -2.27
CA ASP A 265 17.94 18.35 -1.15
C ASP A 265 17.15 19.62 -1.51
N GLY A 266 15.82 19.52 -1.46
CA GLY A 266 14.90 20.66 -1.57
C GLY A 266 14.37 21.00 -2.97
N SER A 267 14.71 20.23 -4.01
CA SER A 267 14.15 20.41 -5.36
C SER A 267 13.44 19.16 -5.84
N ASP A 268 12.23 19.32 -6.37
CA ASP A 268 11.54 18.24 -7.08
C ASP A 268 12.30 17.90 -8.36
N LEU A 269 12.51 16.60 -8.59
CA LEU A 269 13.20 16.08 -9.77
C LEU A 269 12.19 15.88 -10.89
N GLU A 270 12.41 16.48 -12.05
CA GLU A 270 11.53 16.32 -13.21
C GLU A 270 11.94 15.11 -14.08
N ILE A 271 10.95 14.49 -14.74
CA ILE A 271 11.17 13.36 -15.66
C ILE A 271 12.22 13.72 -16.73
N GLU A 272 12.12 14.90 -17.33
CA GLU A 272 13.03 15.36 -18.38
C GLU A 272 14.49 15.51 -17.91
N GLU A 273 14.71 15.83 -16.64
CA GLU A 273 16.06 15.86 -16.07
C GLU A 273 16.65 14.47 -15.93
N VAL A 274 15.83 13.48 -15.53
CA VAL A 274 16.24 12.08 -15.46
C VAL A 274 16.54 11.56 -16.86
N LYS A 275 15.66 11.77 -17.84
CA LYS A 275 15.83 11.31 -19.24
C LYS A 275 17.15 11.75 -19.85
N LYS A 276 17.59 12.99 -19.59
CA LYS A 276 18.90 13.51 -20.06
C LYS A 276 20.10 12.71 -19.54
N HIS A 277 19.94 11.99 -18.43
CA HIS A 277 20.98 11.23 -17.76
C HIS A 277 20.85 9.70 -17.88
N LEU A 278 19.77 9.19 -18.48
CA LEU A 278 19.54 7.75 -18.75
C LEU A 278 20.43 7.23 -19.90
N LYS A 279 21.73 7.49 -19.83
CA LYS A 279 22.69 6.95 -20.78
C LYS A 279 22.62 5.43 -20.72
N LEU A 280 22.46 4.79 -21.89
CA LEU A 280 22.41 3.33 -22.04
C LEU A 280 21.11 2.66 -21.59
N ASP A 281 20.00 3.40 -21.46
CA ASP A 281 18.70 2.80 -21.26
C ASP A 281 18.34 1.86 -22.44
N PRO A 282 18.18 0.55 -22.20
CA PRO A 282 17.84 -0.40 -23.27
C PRO A 282 16.46 -0.11 -23.88
N LEU A 283 15.53 0.50 -23.14
CA LEU A 283 14.21 0.86 -23.68
C LEU A 283 14.32 1.93 -24.74
N GLU A 284 15.22 2.91 -24.59
CA GLU A 284 15.41 3.95 -25.61
C GLU A 284 15.86 3.33 -26.95
N LYS A 285 16.68 2.28 -26.92
CA LYS A 285 17.09 1.56 -28.14
C LYS A 285 15.92 0.83 -28.78
N ILE A 286 15.05 0.22 -27.97
CA ILE A 286 13.84 -0.42 -28.48
C ILE A 286 12.89 0.64 -29.03
N ILE A 287 12.67 1.76 -28.34
CA ILE A 287 11.74 2.82 -28.76
C ILE A 287 12.23 3.53 -30.02
N LYS A 288 13.52 3.86 -30.13
CA LYS A 288 14.05 4.67 -31.25
C LYS A 288 14.72 3.86 -32.37
N GLY A 289 15.00 2.58 -32.13
CA GLY A 289 15.71 1.72 -33.07
C GLY A 289 14.89 1.34 -34.32
N PRO A 290 15.55 1.05 -35.46
CA PRO A 290 14.86 0.57 -36.66
C PRO A 290 14.33 -0.86 -36.45
N SER A 291 13.32 -1.25 -37.25
CA SER A 291 12.58 -2.53 -37.23
C SER A 291 13.43 -3.82 -37.32
N SER A 292 14.74 -3.71 -37.57
CA SER A 292 15.66 -4.84 -37.77
C SER A 292 16.85 -4.79 -36.82
N LEU A 293 16.60 -5.01 -35.54
CA LEU A 293 17.63 -5.63 -34.72
C LEU A 293 17.39 -7.14 -34.81
N SER A 294 18.27 -7.88 -35.49
CA SER A 294 18.53 -9.23 -35.01
C SER A 294 19.18 -9.03 -33.65
N LEU A 295 18.39 -9.24 -32.60
CA LEU A 295 18.69 -8.84 -31.22
C LEU A 295 19.90 -9.56 -30.59
N ALA A 296 20.54 -10.46 -31.35
CA ALA A 296 21.82 -11.09 -31.02
C ALA A 296 22.99 -10.10 -30.82
N LYS A 297 22.92 -8.87 -31.35
CA LYS A 297 24.04 -7.91 -31.28
C LYS A 297 24.18 -7.20 -29.92
N VAL A 298 23.13 -7.18 -29.08
CA VAL A 298 23.19 -6.56 -27.73
C VAL A 298 24.04 -7.40 -26.76
N LYS A 299 24.16 -8.71 -26.98
CA LYS A 299 25.06 -9.59 -26.21
C LYS A 299 26.54 -9.25 -26.41
N ALA A 300 26.94 -8.71 -27.56
CA ALA A 300 28.35 -8.42 -27.85
C ALA A 300 28.87 -7.19 -27.06
N ASP A 301 28.04 -6.16 -26.90
CA ASP A 301 28.45 -4.94 -26.17
C ASP A 301 28.39 -5.12 -24.64
N THR A 302 27.68 -6.14 -24.16
CA THR A 302 27.52 -6.42 -22.71
C THR A 302 28.77 -7.10 -22.12
N LEU A 303 29.53 -7.85 -22.93
CA LEU A 303 30.74 -8.57 -22.48
C LEU A 303 31.96 -7.64 -22.26
N VAL A 304 31.91 -6.39 -22.74
CA VAL A 304 33.01 -5.43 -22.59
C VAL A 304 32.91 -4.63 -21.28
N LEU A 305 31.71 -4.46 -20.72
CA LEU A 305 31.49 -3.73 -19.46
C LEU A 305 31.61 -4.62 -18.20
N ALA A 306 31.51 -5.94 -18.33
CA ALA A 306 31.76 -6.87 -17.21
C ALA A 306 33.25 -7.20 -16.99
N LYS A 307 34.15 -6.61 -17.80
CA LYS A 307 35.61 -6.79 -17.72
C LYS A 307 36.37 -5.48 -17.40
N ARG A 308 35.67 -4.42 -16.99
CA ARG A 308 36.25 -3.18 -16.49
C ARG A 308 35.64 -2.84 -15.15
#